data_AF-A0A453DAX0-F1
#
_entry.id   AF-A0A453DAX0-F1
#
_cell.length_a   1.000
_cell.length_b   1.000
_cell.length_c   1.000
_cell.angle_alpha   90.00
_cell.angle_beta   90.00
_cell.angle_gamma   90.00
#
_symmetry.space_group_name_H-M   'P 1'
#
loop_
_entity.id
_entity.type
_entity.pdbx_description
1 polymer ?
#
loop_
_entity_poly.entity_id
_entity_poly.type
_entity_poly.pdbx_seq_one_letter_code
_entity_poly.pdbx_strand_id
1 'polypeptide(L)'
;SSRICVWRMDGHSVSLEEIEEYHIMVSQMFASENQGYEHYNRYARAKGFSVRLDDKEYVKGTREVKARRFCCSKEGHRLEKYFQATDQKREPRALTRCGCKAMLEIQHDAGRGRWFVKKFVDVHNHPLADPDQSAFLRSHRRMNDAHKADAVEYGLGGLRTFQIMNVAEKQHGGEHCISRMRRNEAELDAICSQSVPFTRIDACLLEINAARIYTPKIFKMVRDCIRRSCAWVIQEQTTVNDLVRYEVVLKDGAEGGSRRLFSVECSFDGSLMNGAFCPCRKMECEAIPCAHIFAVLVFVRAATIPPCCVSKRWTMEAKAAFVSVRNANTHVWSEEMSRYRELRNIASIALFKVSKSGERSQ
;
A
#
# COMPACT_ATOMS: atom_id res chain seq x y z
N SER A 1 12.40 -51.20 -30.90
CA SER A 1 13.65 -50.42 -30.92
C SER A 1 13.46 -49.25 -31.86
N SER A 2 13.05 -48.10 -31.33
CA SER A 2 12.92 -46.87 -32.12
C SER A 2 13.21 -45.69 -31.20
N ARG A 3 14.48 -45.30 -31.16
CA ARG A 3 14.97 -44.12 -30.43
C ARG A 3 14.37 -42.88 -31.08
N ILE A 4 13.52 -42.15 -30.37
CA ILE A 4 13.15 -40.79 -30.78
C ILE A 4 14.24 -39.87 -30.21
N CYS A 5 15.08 -39.39 -31.13
CA CYS A 5 16.17 -38.48 -30.86
C CYS A 5 15.65 -37.15 -30.30
N VAL A 6 16.04 -36.84 -29.06
CA VAL A 6 15.88 -35.53 -28.44
C VAL A 6 16.91 -34.59 -29.06
N TRP A 7 16.46 -33.71 -29.94
CA TRP A 7 17.28 -32.56 -30.36
C TRP A 7 17.20 -31.49 -29.27
N ARG A 8 18.34 -31.28 -28.59
CA ARG A 8 18.58 -30.19 -27.65
C ARG A 8 19.00 -28.94 -28.42
N MET A 9 18.27 -27.84 -28.26
CA MET A 9 18.85 -26.50 -28.10
C MET A 9 18.00 -25.73 -27.07
N ASP A 10 18.68 -25.09 -26.12
CA ASP A 10 18.16 -24.21 -25.05
C ASP A 10 17.43 -24.86 -23.85
N GLY A 11 18.08 -25.83 -23.21
CA GLY A 11 18.34 -25.83 -21.76
C GLY A 11 17.23 -25.70 -20.70
N HIS A 12 15.94 -25.67 -21.04
CA HIS A 12 14.84 -25.79 -20.09
C HIS A 12 13.99 -27.02 -20.45
N SER A 13 14.00 -28.05 -19.60
CA SER A 13 13.04 -29.14 -19.69
C SER A 13 11.68 -28.62 -19.24
N VAL A 14 10.78 -28.34 -20.20
CA VAL A 14 9.39 -27.98 -19.93
C VAL A 14 8.69 -29.21 -19.34
N SER A 15 8.01 -29.05 -18.21
CA SER A 15 7.30 -30.17 -17.57
C SER A 15 5.99 -30.50 -18.32
N LEU A 16 5.48 -31.72 -18.14
CA LEU A 16 4.16 -32.09 -18.70
C LEU A 16 3.04 -31.19 -18.14
N GLU A 17 3.15 -30.81 -16.86
CA GLU A 17 2.21 -29.91 -16.18
C GLU A 17 2.20 -28.51 -16.82
N GLU A 18 3.36 -27.96 -17.18
CA GLU A 18 3.46 -26.65 -17.85
C GLU A 18 2.83 -26.67 -19.25
N ILE A 19 2.94 -27.78 -19.96
CA ILE A 19 2.32 -27.96 -21.29
C ILE A 19 0.80 -28.07 -21.16
N GLU A 20 0.31 -28.83 -20.17
CA GLU A 20 -1.12 -28.95 -19.89
C GLU A 20 -1.74 -27.62 -19.45
N GLU A 21 -1.07 -26.89 -18.54
CA GLU A 21 -1.50 -25.54 -18.14
C GLU A 21 -1.59 -24.60 -19.33
N TYR A 22 -0.58 -24.60 -20.20
CA TYR A 22 -0.59 -23.79 -21.43
C TYR A 22 -1.80 -24.15 -22.30
N HIS A 23 -2.05 -25.45 -22.52
CA HIS A 23 -3.16 -25.92 -23.35
C HIS A 23 -4.53 -25.53 -22.76
N ILE A 24 -4.71 -25.66 -21.45
CA ILE A 24 -5.93 -25.25 -20.73
C ILE A 24 -6.18 -23.74 -20.92
N MET A 25 -5.13 -22.93 -20.80
CA MET A 25 -5.25 -21.48 -20.95
C MET A 25 -5.62 -21.07 -22.39
N VAL A 26 -4.98 -21.65 -23.40
CA VAL A 26 -5.17 -21.21 -24.81
C VAL A 26 -6.42 -21.79 -25.49
N SER A 27 -6.93 -22.94 -25.02
CA SER A 27 -8.11 -23.59 -25.62
C SER A 27 -9.44 -22.96 -25.20
N GLN A 28 -9.42 -22.05 -24.24
CA GLN A 28 -10.63 -21.45 -23.69
C GLN A 28 -11.26 -20.41 -24.64
N MET A 29 -12.60 -20.44 -24.72
CA MET A 29 -13.42 -19.43 -25.39
C MET A 29 -14.33 -18.71 -24.39
N PHE A 30 -14.61 -17.44 -24.64
CA PHE A 30 -15.39 -16.57 -23.75
C PHE A 30 -16.53 -15.88 -24.49
N ALA A 31 -17.64 -15.63 -23.80
CA ALA A 31 -18.74 -14.84 -24.35
C ALA A 31 -18.50 -13.32 -24.22
N SER A 32 -17.59 -12.89 -23.33
CA SER A 32 -17.31 -11.47 -23.09
C SER A 32 -15.86 -11.21 -22.70
N GLU A 33 -15.44 -9.95 -22.84
CA GLU A 33 -14.13 -9.46 -22.37
C GLU A 33 -13.92 -9.76 -20.87
N ASN A 34 -14.97 -9.57 -20.07
CA ASN A 34 -14.91 -9.78 -18.61
C ASN A 34 -14.70 -11.24 -18.24
N GLN A 35 -15.32 -12.18 -18.95
CA GLN A 35 -15.09 -13.62 -18.72
C GLN A 35 -13.63 -14.00 -19.01
N GLY A 36 -13.04 -13.44 -20.08
CA GLY A 36 -11.61 -13.63 -20.37
C GLY A 36 -10.71 -13.06 -19.27
N TYR A 37 -11.04 -11.86 -18.76
CA TYR A 37 -10.34 -11.27 -17.61
C TYR A 37 -10.45 -12.14 -16.35
N GLU A 38 -11.65 -12.61 -16.00
CA GLU A 38 -11.89 -13.44 -14.81
C GLU A 38 -11.15 -14.77 -14.88
N HIS A 39 -11.11 -15.40 -16.06
CA HIS A 39 -10.35 -16.61 -16.30
C HIS A 39 -8.85 -16.39 -16.05
N TYR A 40 -8.26 -15.35 -16.64
CA TYR A 40 -6.85 -15.03 -16.41
C TYR A 40 -6.57 -14.58 -14.98
N ASN A 41 -7.50 -13.86 -14.34
CA ASN A 41 -7.35 -13.43 -12.96
C ASN A 41 -7.43 -14.62 -11.99
N ARG A 42 -8.22 -15.66 -12.29
CA ARG A 42 -8.23 -16.91 -11.52
C ARG A 42 -6.90 -17.65 -11.65
N TYR A 43 -6.39 -17.77 -12.89
CA TYR A 43 -5.05 -18.32 -13.15
C TYR A 43 -3.98 -17.56 -12.36
N ALA A 44 -3.96 -16.23 -12.47
CA ALA A 44 -3.03 -15.37 -11.77
C ALA A 44 -3.13 -15.48 -10.24
N ARG A 45 -4.33 -15.74 -9.70
CA ARG A 45 -4.52 -15.97 -8.26
C ARG A 45 -3.86 -17.26 -7.81
N ALA A 46 -4.09 -18.35 -8.53
CA ALA A 46 -3.47 -19.64 -8.23
C ALA A 46 -1.94 -19.56 -8.33
N LYS A 47 -1.43 -18.86 -9.35
CA LYS A 47 0.01 -18.69 -9.60
C LYS A 47 0.68 -17.64 -8.73
N GLY A 48 -0.06 -16.76 -8.05
CA GLY A 48 0.50 -15.77 -7.14
C GLY A 48 0.95 -14.44 -7.78
N PHE A 49 0.30 -13.99 -8.85
CA PHE A 49 0.51 -12.64 -9.39
C PHE A 49 -0.80 -11.85 -9.55
N SER A 50 -0.66 -10.54 -9.74
CA SER A 50 -1.79 -9.63 -9.95
C SER A 50 -1.90 -9.24 -11.42
N VAL A 51 -3.13 -9.19 -11.92
CA VAL A 51 -3.44 -8.79 -13.30
C VAL A 51 -3.75 -7.30 -13.40
N ARG A 52 -3.32 -6.68 -14.49
CA ARG A 52 -3.66 -5.32 -14.92
C ARG A 52 -4.35 -5.38 -16.28
N LEU A 53 -5.41 -4.58 -16.45
CA LEU A 53 -5.98 -4.32 -17.76
C LEU A 53 -5.03 -3.42 -18.53
N ASP A 54 -4.63 -3.85 -19.72
CA ASP A 54 -3.76 -3.08 -20.61
C ASP A 54 -4.59 -2.44 -21.74
N ASP A 55 -4.02 -2.21 -22.92
CA ASP A 55 -4.70 -1.49 -24.00
C ASP A 55 -5.82 -2.32 -24.68
N LYS A 56 -6.68 -1.62 -25.44
CA LYS A 56 -7.69 -2.19 -26.34
C LYS A 56 -7.24 -1.98 -27.77
N GLU A 57 -7.37 -2.99 -28.60
CA GLU A 57 -7.34 -2.81 -30.06
C GLU A 57 -8.78 -2.76 -30.56
N TYR A 58 -9.08 -1.79 -31.42
CA TYR A 58 -10.40 -1.62 -32.01
C TYR A 58 -10.42 -2.06 -33.48
N VAL A 59 -11.57 -2.49 -33.97
CA VAL A 59 -11.76 -2.70 -35.41
C VAL A 59 -11.73 -1.34 -36.10
N LYS A 60 -10.92 -1.20 -37.16
CA LYS A 60 -10.73 0.08 -37.88
C LYS A 60 -12.07 0.69 -38.27
N GLY A 61 -12.27 1.97 -37.94
CA GLY A 61 -13.48 2.71 -38.28
C GLY A 61 -14.70 2.43 -37.39
N THR A 62 -14.57 1.59 -36.35
CA THR A 62 -15.65 1.30 -35.40
C THR A 62 -15.20 1.49 -33.95
N ARG A 63 -16.15 1.48 -33.01
CA ARG A 63 -15.87 1.41 -31.57
C ARG A 63 -15.86 -0.02 -31.02
N GLU A 64 -15.93 -1.02 -31.89
CA GLU A 64 -15.92 -2.42 -31.49
C GLU A 64 -14.51 -2.86 -31.13
N VAL A 65 -14.39 -3.53 -29.98
CA VAL A 65 -13.10 -4.02 -29.49
C VAL A 65 -12.74 -5.28 -30.27
N LYS A 66 -11.63 -5.22 -31.01
CA LYS A 66 -11.07 -6.34 -31.76
C LYS A 66 -10.26 -7.28 -30.86
N ALA A 67 -9.43 -6.72 -29.98
CA ALA A 67 -8.58 -7.49 -29.08
C ALA A 67 -8.40 -6.77 -27.74
N ARG A 68 -8.14 -7.56 -26.70
CA ARG A 68 -7.92 -7.08 -25.35
C ARG A 68 -6.72 -7.76 -24.72
N ARG A 69 -5.84 -6.97 -24.11
CA ARG A 69 -4.64 -7.46 -23.41
C ARG A 69 -4.75 -7.34 -21.90
N PHE A 70 -4.33 -8.40 -21.21
CA PHE A 70 -4.23 -8.50 -19.76
C PHE A 70 -2.78 -8.82 -19.40
N CYS A 71 -2.14 -8.01 -18.56
CA CYS A 71 -0.72 -8.16 -18.25
C CYS A 71 -0.47 -8.32 -16.75
N CYS A 72 0.71 -8.80 -16.39
CA CYS A 72 1.16 -8.78 -15.00
C CYS A 72 1.22 -7.34 -14.45
N SER A 73 0.90 -7.13 -13.18
CA SER A 73 1.00 -5.81 -12.55
C SER A 73 2.43 -5.22 -12.53
N LYS A 74 3.45 -6.07 -12.70
CA LYS A 74 4.86 -5.70 -12.80
C LYS A 74 5.36 -5.53 -14.24
N GLU A 75 4.46 -5.56 -15.23
CA GLU A 75 4.80 -5.43 -16.65
C GLU A 75 5.25 -4.01 -17.02
N GLY A 76 6.14 -3.96 -18.02
CA GLY A 76 6.77 -2.75 -18.53
C GLY A 76 7.69 -2.05 -17.54
N HIS A 77 8.08 -0.82 -17.88
CA HIS A 77 8.81 0.09 -16.99
C HIS A 77 8.01 1.39 -16.84
N ARG A 78 8.21 2.10 -15.74
CA ARG A 78 7.57 3.40 -15.55
C ARG A 78 8.26 4.41 -16.47
N LEU A 79 7.49 5.22 -17.20
CA LEU A 79 8.04 6.25 -18.09
C LEU A 79 8.79 7.32 -17.31
N GLU A 80 9.87 7.82 -17.90
CA GLU A 80 10.82 8.75 -17.27
C GLU A 80 10.18 10.08 -16.83
N LYS A 81 9.18 10.56 -17.57
CA LYS A 81 8.38 11.75 -17.22
C LYS A 81 7.75 11.71 -15.82
N TYR A 82 7.51 10.52 -15.27
CA TYR A 82 6.95 10.38 -13.92
C TYR A 82 7.98 10.48 -12.80
N PHE A 83 9.27 10.47 -13.14
CA PHE A 83 10.38 10.71 -12.22
C PHE A 83 10.79 12.19 -12.22
N GLN A 84 10.64 12.85 -13.38
CA GLN A 84 11.04 14.24 -13.59
C GLN A 84 9.93 15.27 -13.31
N ALA A 85 8.70 14.82 -13.01
CA ALA A 85 7.59 15.74 -12.70
C ALA A 85 7.82 16.43 -11.35
N THR A 86 8.18 17.71 -11.41
CA THR A 86 8.52 18.59 -10.28
C THR A 86 7.30 19.07 -9.47
N ASP A 87 6.09 18.97 -10.04
CA ASP A 87 4.87 19.57 -9.49
C ASP A 87 3.92 18.55 -8.81
N GLN A 88 4.49 17.52 -8.18
CA GLN A 88 3.72 16.43 -7.56
C GLN A 88 3.24 16.80 -6.14
N LYS A 89 1.92 17.00 -5.97
CA LYS A 89 1.26 17.20 -4.66
C LYS A 89 1.28 15.95 -3.74
N ARG A 90 1.73 14.79 -4.22
CA ARG A 90 1.77 13.52 -3.48
C ARG A 90 3.07 12.78 -3.78
N GLU A 91 3.58 12.04 -2.79
CA GLU A 91 4.78 11.23 -2.97
C GLU A 91 4.64 10.25 -4.16
N PRO A 92 5.72 10.05 -4.95
CA PRO A 92 5.74 9.05 -6.00
C PRO A 92 5.48 7.65 -5.44
N ARG A 93 4.49 6.94 -6.01
CA ARG A 93 4.24 5.53 -5.66
C ARG A 93 5.49 4.69 -5.90
N ALA A 94 5.70 3.66 -5.06
CA ALA A 94 6.78 2.70 -5.20
C ALA A 94 6.85 2.13 -6.63
N LEU A 95 8.08 1.89 -7.10
CA LEU A 95 8.34 1.38 -8.43
C LEU A 95 8.11 -0.14 -8.46
N THR A 96 6.91 -0.55 -8.85
CA THR A 96 6.51 -1.96 -8.83
C THR A 96 6.76 -2.68 -10.16
N ARG A 97 7.07 -1.95 -11.23
CA ARG A 97 7.23 -2.46 -12.60
C ARG A 97 8.70 -2.82 -12.87
N CYS A 98 8.94 -4.07 -13.26
CA CYS A 98 10.28 -4.64 -13.49
C CYS A 98 10.45 -5.21 -14.91
N GLY A 99 9.60 -4.82 -15.86
CA GLY A 99 9.67 -5.31 -17.24
C GLY A 99 9.13 -6.72 -17.42
N CYS A 100 8.26 -7.19 -16.52
CA CYS A 100 7.64 -8.52 -16.65
C CYS A 100 6.88 -8.64 -17.98
N LYS A 101 6.98 -9.80 -18.65
CA LYS A 101 6.36 -10.02 -19.97
C LYS A 101 5.13 -10.93 -19.92
N ALA A 102 4.76 -11.42 -18.74
CA ALA A 102 3.61 -12.30 -18.59
C ALA A 102 2.30 -11.59 -18.97
N MET A 103 1.55 -12.20 -19.88
CA MET A 103 0.34 -11.62 -20.48
C MET A 103 -0.60 -12.67 -21.08
N LEU A 104 -1.87 -12.28 -21.18
CA LEU A 104 -2.89 -12.95 -21.97
C LEU A 104 -3.54 -11.93 -22.92
N GLU A 105 -3.64 -12.26 -24.20
CA GLU A 105 -4.36 -11.48 -25.20
C GLU A 105 -5.51 -12.30 -25.76
N ILE A 106 -6.72 -11.76 -25.66
CA ILE A 106 -7.92 -12.33 -26.25
C ILE A 106 -8.33 -11.52 -27.48
N GLN A 107 -8.89 -12.19 -28.47
CA GLN A 107 -9.38 -11.57 -29.70
C GLN A 107 -10.84 -11.96 -29.94
N HIS A 108 -11.63 -11.01 -30.43
CA HIS A 108 -13.01 -11.24 -30.81
C HIS A 108 -13.08 -11.88 -32.19
N ASP A 109 -13.76 -13.03 -32.27
CA ASP A 109 -14.17 -13.65 -33.52
C ASP A 109 -15.60 -13.20 -33.85
N ALA A 110 -15.70 -12.22 -34.77
CA ALA A 110 -16.98 -11.67 -35.21
C ALA A 110 -17.88 -12.72 -35.89
N GLY A 111 -17.31 -13.78 -36.48
CA GLY A 111 -18.09 -14.83 -37.15
C GLY A 111 -18.81 -15.75 -36.16
N ARG A 112 -18.24 -15.95 -34.96
CA ARG A 112 -18.80 -16.82 -33.91
C ARG A 112 -19.41 -16.04 -32.74
N GLY A 113 -19.18 -14.72 -32.66
CA GLY A 113 -19.60 -13.88 -31.54
C GLY A 113 -18.92 -14.27 -30.22
N ARG A 114 -17.70 -14.82 -30.28
CA ARG A 114 -16.95 -15.28 -29.10
C ARG A 114 -15.54 -14.73 -29.10
N TRP A 115 -14.95 -14.68 -27.91
CA TRP A 115 -13.56 -14.32 -27.71
C TRP A 115 -12.72 -15.60 -27.56
N PHE A 116 -11.53 -15.61 -28.14
CA PHE A 116 -10.57 -16.72 -28.00
C PHE A 116 -9.21 -16.17 -27.58
N VAL A 117 -8.38 -17.03 -26.97
CA VAL A 117 -7.01 -16.65 -26.61
C VAL A 117 -6.13 -16.63 -27.85
N LYS A 118 -5.61 -15.46 -28.18
CA LYS A 118 -4.71 -15.23 -29.31
C LYS A 118 -3.25 -15.42 -28.92
N LYS A 119 -2.87 -14.98 -27.71
CA LYS A 119 -1.50 -15.07 -27.21
C LYS A 119 -1.49 -15.25 -25.70
N PHE A 120 -0.67 -16.17 -25.23
CA PHE A 120 -0.42 -16.40 -23.81
C PHE A 120 1.08 -16.47 -23.57
N VAL A 121 1.56 -15.73 -22.58
CA VAL A 121 2.96 -15.71 -22.13
C VAL A 121 2.95 -15.81 -20.61
N ASP A 122 3.65 -16.80 -20.10
CA ASP A 122 3.63 -17.17 -18.68
C ASP A 122 5.01 -17.02 -17.99
N VAL A 123 5.95 -16.42 -18.71
CA VAL A 123 7.29 -16.19 -18.18
C VAL A 123 7.33 -14.95 -17.31
N HIS A 124 7.68 -15.14 -16.04
CA HIS A 124 7.87 -14.08 -15.06
C HIS A 124 9.36 -13.85 -14.78
N ASN A 125 9.75 -12.58 -14.63
CA ASN A 125 11.12 -12.19 -14.28
C ASN A 125 11.25 -11.72 -12.82
N HIS A 126 10.29 -12.10 -11.98
CA HIS A 126 10.22 -11.73 -10.58
C HIS A 126 9.59 -12.87 -9.78
N PRO A 127 9.87 -12.98 -8.47
CA PRO A 127 9.21 -13.95 -7.62
C PRO A 127 7.70 -13.72 -7.59
N LEU A 128 6.95 -14.82 -7.54
CA LEU A 128 5.50 -14.84 -7.36
C LEU A 128 5.16 -14.87 -5.87
N ALA A 129 3.96 -14.44 -5.52
CA ALA A 129 3.49 -14.45 -4.15
C ALA A 129 3.05 -15.86 -3.74
N ASP A 130 3.30 -16.23 -2.48
CA ASP A 130 2.80 -17.49 -1.94
C ASP A 130 1.27 -17.60 -2.06
N PRO A 131 0.70 -18.82 -2.10
CA PRO A 131 -0.75 -19.02 -2.14
C PRO A 131 -1.49 -18.23 -1.05
N ASP A 132 -0.95 -18.19 0.17
CA ASP A 132 -1.48 -17.43 1.31
C ASP A 132 -1.46 -15.92 1.11
N GLN A 133 -0.60 -15.44 0.22
CA GLN A 133 -0.40 -14.02 -0.09
C GLN A 133 -1.18 -13.58 -1.33
N SER A 134 -1.55 -14.52 -2.19
CA SER A 134 -2.27 -14.26 -3.45
C SER A 134 -3.55 -13.46 -3.23
N ALA A 135 -4.32 -13.76 -2.17
CA ALA A 135 -5.57 -13.06 -1.85
C ALA A 135 -5.35 -11.55 -1.60
N PHE A 136 -4.16 -11.14 -1.17
CA PHE A 136 -3.79 -9.75 -0.95
C PHE A 136 -3.21 -9.08 -2.19
N LEU A 137 -3.21 -9.68 -3.37
CA LEU A 137 -2.78 -8.98 -4.58
C LEU A 137 -3.91 -8.10 -5.12
N ARG A 138 -3.56 -6.93 -5.69
CA ARG A 138 -4.52 -5.85 -6.02
C ARG A 138 -5.73 -6.33 -6.83
N SER A 139 -5.51 -7.17 -7.83
CA SER A 139 -6.57 -7.71 -8.70
C SER A 139 -7.49 -8.73 -8.02
N HIS A 140 -7.06 -9.28 -6.88
CA HIS A 140 -7.77 -10.31 -6.12
C HIS A 140 -8.55 -9.74 -4.92
N ARG A 141 -8.27 -8.49 -4.52
CA ARG A 141 -8.98 -7.76 -3.44
C ARG A 141 -10.34 -7.18 -3.85
N ARG A 142 -10.92 -7.58 -4.99
CA ARG A 142 -12.23 -7.05 -5.43
C ARG A 142 -13.33 -7.62 -4.53
N MET A 143 -14.15 -6.74 -3.98
CA MET A 143 -15.40 -7.13 -3.31
C MET A 143 -16.42 -7.56 -4.35
N ASN A 144 -17.16 -8.63 -4.07
CA ASN A 144 -18.33 -9.02 -4.85
C ASN A 144 -19.40 -7.92 -4.74
N ASP A 145 -20.28 -7.81 -5.73
CA ASP A 145 -21.31 -6.77 -5.77
C ASP A 145 -22.30 -6.89 -4.60
N ALA A 146 -22.57 -8.12 -4.14
CA ALA A 146 -23.32 -8.36 -2.90
C ALA A 146 -22.65 -7.70 -1.68
N HIS A 147 -21.34 -7.92 -1.47
CA HIS A 147 -20.60 -7.33 -0.35
C HIS A 147 -20.52 -5.79 -0.45
N LYS A 148 -20.53 -5.23 -1.67
CA LYS A 148 -20.60 -3.78 -1.86
C LYS A 148 -21.99 -3.25 -1.48
N ALA A 149 -23.06 -3.95 -1.86
CA ALA A 149 -24.42 -3.59 -1.50
C ALA A 149 -24.60 -3.63 0.03
N ASP A 150 -24.13 -4.69 0.69
CA ASP A 150 -24.12 -4.81 2.15
C ASP A 150 -23.39 -3.63 2.81
N ALA A 151 -22.21 -3.26 2.31
CA ALA A 151 -21.43 -2.15 2.86
C ALA A 151 -22.16 -0.79 2.71
N VAL A 152 -22.88 -0.58 1.61
CA VAL A 152 -23.71 0.61 1.40
C VAL A 152 -24.90 0.61 2.36
N GLU A 153 -25.60 -0.52 2.47
CA GLU A 153 -26.76 -0.68 3.36
C GLU A 153 -26.37 -0.43 4.82
N TYR A 154 -25.27 -1.02 5.28
CA TYR A 154 -24.75 -0.78 6.62
C TYR A 154 -24.38 0.68 6.86
N GLY A 155 -23.80 1.35 5.86
CA GLY A 155 -23.51 2.78 5.91
C GLY A 155 -24.78 3.64 6.03
N LEU A 156 -25.83 3.32 5.27
CA LEU A 156 -27.14 3.97 5.37
C LEU A 156 -27.79 3.70 6.73
N GLY A 157 -27.58 2.51 7.30
CA GLY A 157 -27.99 2.14 8.66
C GLY A 157 -27.17 2.80 9.78
N GLY A 158 -26.27 3.73 9.46
CA GLY A 158 -25.51 4.51 10.44
C GLY A 158 -24.22 3.85 10.95
N LEU A 159 -23.83 2.69 10.41
CA LEU A 159 -22.57 2.03 10.76
C LEU A 159 -21.40 2.80 10.15
N ARG A 160 -20.44 3.18 10.99
CA ARG A 160 -19.17 3.76 10.53
C ARG A 160 -18.34 2.69 9.84
N THR A 161 -17.45 3.09 8.94
CA THR A 161 -16.65 2.18 8.11
C THR A 161 -15.90 1.11 8.91
N PHE A 162 -15.37 1.42 10.09
CA PHE A 162 -14.70 0.42 10.93
C PHE A 162 -15.68 -0.65 11.47
N GLN A 163 -16.94 -0.29 11.73
CA GLN A 163 -17.99 -1.20 12.17
C GLN A 163 -18.46 -2.08 11.02
N ILE A 164 -18.58 -1.52 9.81
CA ILE A 164 -18.85 -2.26 8.57
C ILE A 164 -17.77 -3.32 8.33
N MET A 165 -16.50 -2.96 8.50
CA MET A 165 -15.39 -3.90 8.37
C MET A 165 -15.44 -5.01 9.43
N ASN A 166 -15.80 -4.70 10.68
CA ASN A 166 -15.98 -5.70 11.73
C ASN A 166 -17.13 -6.68 11.41
N VAL A 167 -18.23 -6.17 10.85
CA VAL A 167 -19.37 -6.99 10.42
C VAL A 167 -18.97 -7.90 9.25
N ALA A 168 -18.26 -7.38 8.25
CA ALA A 168 -17.77 -8.15 7.12
C ALA A 168 -16.72 -9.21 7.53
N GLU A 169 -15.82 -8.87 8.46
CA GLU A 169 -14.85 -9.79 9.06
C GLU A 169 -15.56 -11.00 9.68
N LYS A 170 -16.60 -10.74 10.48
CA LYS A 170 -17.38 -11.77 11.19
C LYS A 170 -18.29 -12.59 10.28
N GLN A 171 -18.75 -12.04 9.16
CA GLN A 171 -19.62 -12.76 8.21
C GLN A 171 -18.85 -13.69 7.28
N HIS A 172 -17.64 -13.32 6.88
CA HIS A 172 -16.86 -14.05 5.87
C HIS A 172 -15.62 -14.74 6.41
N GLY A 173 -15.53 -14.93 7.73
CA GLY A 173 -14.44 -15.71 8.36
C GLY A 173 -13.06 -15.12 8.08
N GLY A 174 -12.95 -13.79 7.99
CA GLY A 174 -11.71 -13.05 7.65
C GLY A 174 -10.55 -13.23 8.64
N GLU A 175 -10.72 -14.14 9.60
CA GLU A 175 -9.84 -14.46 10.69
C GLU A 175 -8.44 -14.85 10.21
N HIS A 176 -8.29 -15.65 9.15
CA HIS A 176 -6.95 -15.97 8.62
C HIS A 176 -6.22 -14.76 8.03
N CYS A 177 -6.95 -13.88 7.33
CA CYS A 177 -6.38 -12.73 6.64
C CYS A 177 -5.94 -11.62 7.62
N ILE A 178 -6.76 -11.37 8.64
CA ILE A 178 -6.45 -10.37 9.67
C ILE A 178 -5.53 -10.97 10.74
N SER A 179 -5.59 -12.27 11.05
CA SER A 179 -4.66 -12.91 11.99
C SER A 179 -3.21 -12.79 11.52
N ARG A 180 -2.94 -12.89 10.22
CA ARG A 180 -1.57 -12.65 9.71
C ARG A 180 -1.18 -11.18 9.86
N MET A 181 -2.06 -10.23 9.56
CA MET A 181 -1.78 -8.81 9.77
C MET A 181 -1.57 -8.47 11.25
N ARG A 182 -2.38 -9.03 12.15
CA ARG A 182 -2.25 -8.91 13.61
C ARG A 182 -0.97 -9.58 14.12
N ARG A 183 -0.59 -10.73 13.57
CA ARG A 183 0.66 -11.42 13.92
C ARG A 183 1.88 -10.61 13.45
N ASN A 184 1.86 -10.11 12.23
CA ASN A 184 2.90 -9.22 11.71
C ASN A 184 2.97 -7.92 12.55
N GLU A 185 1.83 -7.34 12.92
CA GLU A 185 1.77 -6.16 13.80
C GLU A 185 2.37 -6.47 15.18
N ALA A 186 2.00 -7.60 15.79
CA ALA A 186 2.53 -8.03 17.08
C ALA A 186 4.02 -8.38 17.04
N GLU A 187 4.50 -8.99 15.96
CA GLU A 187 5.92 -9.24 15.73
C GLU A 187 6.71 -7.92 15.59
N LEU A 188 6.16 -6.97 14.83
CA LEU A 188 6.74 -5.62 14.73
C LEU A 188 6.75 -4.89 16.07
N ASP A 189 5.69 -5.00 16.87
CA ASP A 189 5.65 -4.45 18.24
C ASP A 189 6.69 -5.10 19.15
N ALA A 190 6.83 -6.44 19.09
CA ALA A 190 7.80 -7.18 19.88
C ALA A 190 9.23 -6.77 19.50
N ILE A 191 9.54 -6.71 18.20
CA ILE A 191 10.84 -6.22 17.72
C ILE A 191 11.07 -4.78 18.17
N CYS A 192 10.07 -3.91 18.04
CA CYS A 192 10.17 -2.51 18.41
C CYS A 192 10.39 -2.29 19.91
N SER A 193 9.78 -3.14 20.76
CA SER A 193 9.91 -3.04 22.23
C SER A 193 11.19 -3.70 22.76
N GLN A 194 11.69 -4.73 22.09
CA GLN A 194 12.82 -5.54 22.54
C GLN A 194 14.16 -5.16 21.88
N SER A 195 14.15 -4.32 20.84
CA SER A 195 15.36 -3.94 20.12
C SER A 195 15.43 -2.44 19.85
N VAL A 196 16.65 -1.91 19.89
CA VAL A 196 16.95 -0.55 19.46
C VAL A 196 17.61 -0.62 18.09
N PRO A 197 17.15 0.14 17.08
CA PRO A 197 17.79 0.19 15.77
C PRO A 197 19.28 0.54 15.88
N PHE A 198 20.10 -0.16 15.09
CA PHE A 198 21.54 0.08 15.06
C PHE A 198 21.86 1.51 14.60
N THR A 199 22.67 2.19 15.39
CA THR A 199 23.38 3.43 15.04
C THR A 199 24.85 3.12 14.84
N ARG A 200 25.54 3.89 13.99
CA ARG A 200 27.00 3.78 13.92
C ARG A 200 27.62 4.21 15.25
N ILE A 201 28.85 3.76 15.52
CA ILE A 201 29.57 4.07 16.76
C ILE A 201 29.82 5.59 16.88
N ASP A 202 30.01 6.26 15.74
CA ASP A 202 30.23 7.70 15.61
C ASP A 202 28.93 8.52 15.40
N ALA A 203 27.76 7.91 15.63
CA ALA A 203 26.49 8.61 15.46
C ALA A 203 26.35 9.78 16.46
N CYS A 204 25.75 10.88 16.01
CA CYS A 204 25.51 12.04 16.88
C CYS A 204 24.45 11.72 17.96
N LEU A 205 24.46 12.47 19.06
CA LEU A 205 23.55 12.26 20.20
C LEU A 205 22.07 12.28 19.78
N LEU A 206 21.70 13.12 18.81
CA LEU A 206 20.35 13.17 18.26
C LEU A 206 19.95 11.89 17.51
N GLU A 207 20.88 11.27 16.77
CA GLU A 207 20.63 9.99 16.08
C GLU A 207 20.46 8.86 17.11
N ILE A 208 21.32 8.81 18.14
CA ILE A 208 21.22 7.84 19.25
C ILE A 208 19.90 8.02 20.01
N ASN A 209 19.51 9.26 20.31
CA ASN A 209 18.26 9.56 20.99
C ASN A 209 17.04 9.21 20.12
N ALA A 210 17.07 9.52 18.81
CA ALA A 210 16.00 9.18 17.87
C ALA A 210 15.74 7.66 17.80
N ALA A 211 16.79 6.83 17.83
CA ALA A 211 16.67 5.37 17.80
C ALA A 211 15.90 4.82 19.02
N ARG A 212 15.91 5.53 20.15
CA ARG A 212 15.23 5.14 21.39
C ARG A 212 13.82 5.73 21.53
N ILE A 213 13.40 6.61 20.62
CA ILE A 213 12.09 7.29 20.67
C ILE A 213 11.16 6.76 19.57
N TYR A 214 11.67 6.69 18.34
CA TYR A 214 10.87 6.39 17.16
C TYR A 214 10.84 4.89 16.87
N THR A 215 9.73 4.43 16.28
CA THR A 215 9.67 3.07 15.72
C THR A 215 10.79 2.86 14.68
N PRO A 216 11.31 1.64 14.49
CA PRO A 216 12.44 1.38 13.58
C PRO A 216 12.25 1.92 12.16
N LYS A 217 11.00 1.88 11.67
CA LYS A 217 10.64 2.41 10.35
C LYS A 217 10.75 3.93 10.29
N ILE A 218 10.24 4.63 11.30
CA ILE A 218 10.27 6.09 11.36
C ILE A 218 11.67 6.59 11.71
N PHE A 219 12.41 5.89 12.57
CA PHE A 219 13.80 6.21 12.87
C PHE A 219 14.64 6.35 11.60
N LYS A 220 14.45 5.48 10.60
CA LYS A 220 15.14 5.60 9.31
C LYS A 220 14.88 6.96 8.64
N MET A 221 13.64 7.43 8.63
CA MET A 221 13.25 8.72 8.05
C MET A 221 13.81 9.90 8.85
N VAL A 222 13.74 9.83 10.19
CA VAL A 222 14.28 10.85 11.10
C VAL A 222 15.79 10.95 10.95
N ARG A 223 16.50 9.82 10.92
CA ARG A 223 17.95 9.75 10.70
C ARG A 223 18.36 10.41 9.39
N ASP A 224 17.61 10.22 8.30
CA ASP A 224 17.89 10.88 7.03
C ASP A 224 17.66 12.40 7.11
N CYS A 225 16.76 12.88 7.99
CA CYS A 225 16.58 14.31 8.25
C CYS A 225 17.73 14.88 9.12
N ILE A 226 18.16 14.14 10.14
CA ILE A 226 19.32 14.49 10.97
C ILE A 226 20.58 14.58 10.11
N ARG A 227 20.84 13.59 9.26
CA ARG A 227 22.02 13.60 8.38
C ARG A 227 21.99 14.74 7.38
N ARG A 228 20.81 15.06 6.82
CA ARG A 228 20.66 16.21 5.93
C ARG A 228 20.82 17.56 6.65
N SER A 229 20.75 17.62 7.98
CA SER A 229 20.97 18.87 8.70
C SER A 229 22.39 19.41 8.52
N CYS A 230 23.38 18.55 8.24
CA CYS A 230 24.78 18.95 8.06
C CYS A 230 25.02 19.83 6.82
N ALA A 231 24.08 19.87 5.88
CA ALA A 231 24.11 20.74 4.71
C ALA A 231 23.71 22.19 5.05
N TRP A 232 23.18 22.44 6.25
CA TRP A 232 22.65 23.73 6.67
C TRP A 232 23.52 24.35 7.76
N VAL A 233 23.57 25.69 7.78
CA VAL A 233 24.30 26.49 8.76
C VAL A 233 23.39 27.60 9.27
N ILE A 234 23.53 27.95 10.55
CA ILE A 234 22.87 29.11 11.13
C ILE A 234 23.72 30.35 10.86
N GLN A 235 23.15 31.34 10.20
CA GLN A 235 23.83 32.60 9.89
C GLN A 235 23.54 33.68 10.91
N GLU A 236 22.26 33.87 11.25
CA GLU A 236 21.80 34.90 12.18
C GLU A 236 20.83 34.30 13.20
N GLN A 237 20.84 34.88 14.39
CA GLN A 237 19.92 34.58 15.48
C GLN A 237 19.35 35.89 16.02
N THR A 238 18.02 35.99 16.01
CA THR A 238 17.31 37.18 16.49
C THR A 238 16.28 36.74 17.53
N THR A 239 16.27 37.39 18.69
CA THR A 239 15.29 37.12 19.75
C THR A 239 14.26 38.24 19.81
N VAL A 240 12.98 37.88 19.69
CA VAL A 240 11.85 38.81 19.77
C VAL A 240 10.77 38.17 20.63
N ASN A 241 10.39 38.81 21.74
CA ASN A 241 9.28 38.39 22.62
C ASN A 241 9.32 36.89 22.97
N ASP A 242 10.44 36.40 23.53
CA ASP A 242 10.67 34.99 23.92
C ASP A 242 10.65 33.97 22.78
N LEU A 243 10.56 34.44 21.53
CA LEU A 243 10.73 33.67 20.32
C LEU A 243 12.13 33.91 19.75
N VAL A 244 12.89 32.85 19.56
CA VAL A 244 14.20 32.89 18.92
C VAL A 244 14.04 32.47 17.47
N ARG A 245 14.36 33.39 16.55
CA ARG A 245 14.40 33.15 15.12
C ARG A 245 15.82 32.83 14.69
N TYR A 246 16.00 31.69 14.03
CA TYR A 246 17.26 31.23 13.46
C TYR A 246 17.19 31.28 11.94
N GLU A 247 18.13 31.96 11.32
CA GLU A 247 18.27 31.98 9.86
C GLU A 247 19.16 30.81 9.41
N VAL A 248 18.53 29.83 8.76
CA VAL A 248 19.14 28.59 8.30
C VAL A 248 19.44 28.71 6.81
N VAL A 249 20.72 28.68 6.45
CA VAL A 249 21.21 28.78 5.06
C VAL A 249 21.86 27.49 4.60
N LEU A 250 21.69 27.16 3.33
CA LEU A 250 22.40 26.05 2.69
C LEU A 250 23.88 26.39 2.51
N LYS A 251 24.79 25.45 2.78
CA LYS A 251 26.23 25.63 2.54
C LYS A 251 26.51 25.81 1.03
N ASP A 252 27.31 26.81 0.68
CA ASP A 252 27.76 27.04 -0.70
C ASP A 252 28.55 25.82 -1.20
N GLY A 253 28.02 25.16 -2.23
CA GLY A 253 28.56 23.91 -2.79
C GLY A 253 27.54 22.77 -2.93
N ALA A 254 26.35 22.90 -2.33
CA ALA A 254 25.23 21.97 -2.53
C ALA A 254 24.31 22.49 -3.67
N GLU A 255 24.69 22.18 -4.92
CA GLU A 255 23.96 22.46 -6.18
C GLU A 255 23.70 23.94 -6.48
N GLY A 256 24.26 24.42 -7.61
CA GLY A 256 24.24 25.82 -8.08
C GLY A 256 22.84 26.38 -8.39
N GLY A 257 22.06 26.66 -7.36
CA GLY A 257 20.80 27.38 -7.39
C GLY A 257 20.70 28.34 -6.22
N SER A 258 19.83 29.36 -6.35
CA SER A 258 19.62 30.44 -5.36
C SER A 258 19.77 30.01 -3.90
N ARG A 259 20.49 30.82 -3.12
CA ARG A 259 20.66 30.72 -1.66
C ARG A 259 19.30 30.43 -1.00
N ARG A 260 19.10 29.16 -0.60
CA ARG A 260 17.87 28.77 0.12
C ARG A 260 18.02 29.18 1.58
N LEU A 261 17.20 30.14 1.98
CA LEU A 261 17.10 30.67 3.34
C LEU A 261 15.79 30.19 3.98
N PHE A 262 15.88 29.65 5.19
CA PHE A 262 14.71 29.32 6.00
C PHE A 262 14.82 30.00 7.36
N SER A 263 13.78 30.72 7.77
CA SER A 263 13.65 31.25 9.13
C SER A 263 12.96 30.22 10.03
N VAL A 264 13.71 29.56 10.90
CA VAL A 264 13.15 28.62 11.89
C VAL A 264 12.88 29.39 13.18
N GLU A 265 11.65 29.31 13.68
CA GLU A 265 11.22 30.00 14.89
C GLU A 265 11.07 29.00 16.02
N CYS A 266 11.72 29.26 17.15
CA CYS A 266 11.70 28.38 18.32
C CYS A 266 11.30 29.16 19.57
N SER A 267 10.41 28.59 20.38
CA SER A 267 10.09 29.10 21.70
C SER A 267 10.78 28.27 22.78
N PHE A 268 11.26 28.94 23.82
CA PHE A 268 11.98 28.32 24.91
C PHE A 268 11.31 28.65 26.25
N ASP A 269 11.21 27.65 27.11
CA ASP A 269 10.85 27.79 28.52
C ASP A 269 12.13 27.47 29.33
N GLY A 270 12.85 28.52 29.71
CA GLY A 270 14.21 28.40 30.24
C GLY A 270 15.17 27.74 29.24
N SER A 271 15.71 26.57 29.58
CA SER A 271 16.60 25.79 28.70
C SER A 271 15.86 24.77 27.82
N LEU A 272 14.55 24.61 27.98
CA LEU A 272 13.75 23.62 27.26
C LEU A 272 13.05 24.25 26.06
N MET A 273 13.29 23.71 24.87
CA MET A 273 12.56 24.12 23.67
C MET A 273 11.10 23.62 23.77
N ASN A 274 10.14 24.53 23.82
CA ASN A 274 8.71 24.24 23.95
C ASN A 274 7.96 24.30 22.60
N GLY A 275 8.56 24.91 21.58
CA GLY A 275 7.99 24.95 20.24
C GLY A 275 9.05 25.14 19.17
N ALA A 276 8.80 24.58 17.99
CA ALA A 276 9.61 24.77 16.80
C ALA A 276 8.71 24.87 15.56
N PHE A 277 8.80 25.99 14.85
CA PHE A 277 8.10 26.25 13.61
C PHE A 277 9.12 26.42 12.47
N CYS A 278 8.87 25.74 11.36
CA CYS A 278 9.69 25.88 10.17
C CYS A 278 8.80 26.08 8.94
N PRO A 279 9.04 27.11 8.11
CA PRO A 279 8.26 27.41 6.90
C PRO A 279 8.17 26.27 5.88
N CYS A 280 9.05 25.26 5.96
CA CYS A 280 8.96 24.08 5.10
C CYS A 280 7.77 23.16 5.43
N ARG A 281 7.10 23.36 6.59
CA ARG A 281 5.90 22.64 7.04
C ARG A 281 6.01 21.12 7.14
N LYS A 282 7.22 20.54 7.05
CA LYS A 282 7.39 19.08 7.16
C LYS A 282 6.87 18.54 8.49
N MET A 283 7.03 19.29 9.59
CA MET A 283 6.48 18.90 10.88
C MET A 283 4.93 18.90 10.84
N GLU A 284 4.30 19.87 10.21
CA GLU A 284 2.84 19.92 10.05
C GLU A 284 2.31 18.79 9.15
N CYS A 285 3.03 18.46 8.08
CA CYS A 285 2.58 17.48 7.08
C CYS A 285 2.89 16.03 7.47
N GLU A 286 4.07 15.77 8.02
CA GLU A 286 4.56 14.42 8.33
C GLU A 286 4.70 14.15 9.83
N ALA A 287 4.55 15.17 10.69
CA ALA A 287 4.82 15.07 12.13
C ALA A 287 6.25 14.62 12.48
N ILE A 288 7.20 14.92 11.58
CA ILE A 288 8.63 14.63 11.70
C ILE A 288 9.41 15.95 11.56
N PRO A 289 10.39 16.26 12.43
CA PRO A 289 11.20 17.46 12.29
C PRO A 289 11.99 17.46 10.97
N CYS A 290 12.06 18.62 10.31
CA CYS A 290 12.84 18.77 9.09
C CYS A 290 14.34 18.91 9.38
N ALA A 291 15.14 18.81 8.31
CA ALA A 291 16.58 19.07 8.39
C ALA A 291 16.92 20.46 8.95
N HIS A 292 16.07 21.47 8.72
CA HIS A 292 16.28 22.83 9.24
C HIS A 292 16.10 22.89 10.76
N ILE A 293 15.05 22.24 11.31
CA ILE A 293 14.84 22.13 12.75
C ILE A 293 16.01 21.35 13.37
N PHE A 294 16.43 20.25 12.75
CA PHE A 294 17.62 19.52 13.22
C PHE A 294 18.91 20.35 13.14
N ALA A 295 19.05 21.26 12.18
CA ALA A 295 20.20 22.16 12.11
C ALA A 295 20.22 23.12 13.30
N VAL A 296 19.05 23.65 13.69
CA VAL A 296 18.92 24.45 14.93
C VAL A 296 19.25 23.60 16.16
N LEU A 297 18.74 22.37 16.26
CA LEU A 297 19.03 21.48 17.39
C LEU A 297 20.52 21.15 17.52
N VAL A 298 21.22 20.98 16.40
CA VAL A 298 22.68 20.81 16.38
C VAL A 298 23.39 22.10 16.81
N PHE A 299 22.94 23.26 16.34
CA PHE A 299 23.51 24.57 16.68
C PHE A 299 23.40 24.86 18.19
N VAL A 300 22.23 24.62 18.78
CA VAL A 300 22.01 24.78 20.24
C VAL A 300 22.59 23.62 21.07
N ARG A 301 23.30 22.68 20.43
CA ARG A 301 23.95 21.52 21.06
C ARG A 301 22.99 20.66 21.89
N ALA A 302 21.77 20.45 21.39
CA ALA A 302 20.78 19.61 22.05
C ALA A 302 21.27 18.15 22.15
N ALA A 303 21.29 17.61 23.37
CA ALA A 303 21.63 16.21 23.61
C ALA A 303 20.47 15.26 23.28
N THR A 304 19.24 15.75 23.33
CA THR A 304 18.01 14.99 23.05
C THR A 304 17.08 15.79 22.15
N ILE A 305 16.19 15.09 21.44
CA ILE A 305 15.16 15.74 20.63
C ILE A 305 14.08 16.29 21.58
N PRO A 306 13.79 17.59 21.54
CA PRO A 306 12.78 18.17 22.43
C PRO A 306 11.41 17.52 22.25
N PRO A 307 10.61 17.33 23.31
CA PRO A 307 9.29 16.70 23.22
C PRO A 307 8.34 17.40 22.24
N CYS A 308 8.43 18.72 22.09
CA CYS A 308 7.64 19.50 21.13
C CYS A 308 7.92 19.11 19.65
N CYS A 309 9.08 18.52 19.38
CA CYS A 309 9.50 18.01 18.08
C CYS A 309 9.17 16.51 17.90
N VAL A 310 8.61 15.85 18.91
CA VAL A 310 8.30 14.42 18.89
C VAL A 310 6.79 14.19 18.87
N SER A 311 6.27 13.79 17.71
CA SER A 311 4.87 13.37 17.62
C SER A 311 4.66 11.98 18.22
N LYS A 312 3.76 11.87 19.22
CA LYS A 312 3.34 10.61 19.85
C LYS A 312 2.87 9.54 18.84
N ARG A 313 2.36 9.95 17.68
CA ARG A 313 1.92 9.02 16.62
C ARG A 313 3.05 8.12 16.12
N TRP A 314 4.29 8.60 16.15
CA TRP A 314 5.44 7.95 15.52
C TRP A 314 6.39 7.27 16.50
N THR A 315 6.12 7.40 17.80
CA THR A 315 6.93 6.80 18.85
C THR A 315 6.56 5.34 19.07
N MET A 316 7.45 4.62 19.75
CA MET A 316 7.21 3.23 20.16
C MET A 316 6.04 3.12 21.16
N GLU A 317 5.71 4.22 21.84
CA GLU A 317 4.61 4.31 22.81
C GLU A 317 3.26 4.72 22.19
N ALA A 318 3.16 4.81 20.85
CA ALA A 318 1.95 5.25 20.18
C ALA A 318 0.70 4.46 20.64
N LYS A 319 0.83 3.14 20.86
CA LYS A 319 -0.28 2.29 21.33
C LYS A 319 -0.72 2.56 22.76
N ALA A 320 0.21 2.89 23.66
CA ALA A 320 -0.11 3.28 25.03
C ALA A 320 -0.79 4.67 25.08
N ALA A 321 -0.40 5.57 24.17
CA ALA A 321 -0.98 6.91 24.07
C ALA A 321 -2.41 6.93 23.49
N PHE A 322 -2.79 5.89 22.72
CA PHE A 322 -4.13 5.73 22.16
C PHE A 322 -4.70 4.39 22.65
N VAL A 323 -5.30 4.38 23.84
CA VAL A 323 -5.98 3.20 24.38
C VAL A 323 -6.99 2.72 23.35
N SER A 324 -6.64 1.63 22.67
CA SER A 324 -7.61 0.94 21.84
C SER A 324 -8.54 0.23 22.80
N VAL A 325 -9.83 0.56 22.77
CA VAL A 325 -10.89 -0.29 23.33
C VAL A 325 -10.97 -1.53 22.44
N ARG A 326 -9.91 -2.34 22.47
CA ARG A 326 -9.82 -3.63 21.81
C ARG A 326 -10.16 -4.64 22.88
N ASN A 327 -11.46 -4.88 23.02
CA ASN A 327 -11.95 -6.00 23.80
C ASN A 327 -11.35 -7.24 23.12
N ALA A 328 -10.44 -7.94 23.81
CA ALA A 328 -9.87 -9.20 23.35
C ALA A 328 -10.96 -10.27 23.07
N ASN A 329 -12.20 -9.99 23.46
CA ASN A 329 -13.41 -10.76 23.20
C ASN A 329 -13.92 -10.64 21.75
N THR A 330 -13.03 -10.72 20.76
CA THR A 330 -13.45 -10.88 19.35
C THR A 330 -14.24 -12.20 19.12
N HIS A 331 -14.18 -13.12 20.08
CA HIS A 331 -14.91 -14.39 20.10
C HIS A 331 -16.23 -14.39 20.89
N VAL A 332 -16.56 -13.35 21.65
CA VAL A 332 -17.84 -13.33 22.40
C VAL A 332 -18.87 -12.59 21.55
N TRP A 333 -19.81 -13.36 20.99
CA TRP A 333 -21.03 -12.81 20.42
C TRP A 333 -21.78 -12.07 21.53
N SER A 334 -21.99 -10.77 21.38
CA SER A 334 -22.98 -10.09 22.23
C SER A 334 -24.35 -10.61 21.83
N GLU A 335 -25.24 -10.76 22.81
CA GLU A 335 -26.59 -11.29 22.59
C GLU A 335 -27.38 -10.44 21.58
N GLU A 336 -27.10 -9.14 21.54
CA GLU A 336 -27.67 -8.18 20.59
C GLU A 336 -27.16 -8.43 19.16
N MET A 337 -25.89 -8.78 18.97
CA MET A 337 -25.36 -9.15 17.66
C MET A 337 -25.99 -10.46 17.16
N SER A 338 -26.20 -11.45 18.04
CA SER A 338 -26.89 -12.71 17.71
C SER A 338 -28.30 -12.44 17.19
N ARG A 339 -29.06 -11.63 17.94
CA ARG A 339 -30.43 -11.23 17.57
C ARG A 339 -30.46 -10.44 16.27
N TYR A 340 -29.54 -9.49 16.06
CA TYR A 340 -29.46 -8.75 14.80
C TYR A 340 -29.15 -9.68 13.61
N ARG A 341 -28.23 -10.64 13.77
CA ARG A 341 -27.88 -11.60 12.71
C ARG A 341 -29.07 -12.49 12.35
N GLU A 342 -29.80 -13.01 13.34
CA GLU A 342 -31.01 -13.81 13.12
C GLU A 342 -32.08 -13.00 12.40
N LEU A 343 -32.39 -11.80 12.89
CA LEU A 343 -33.39 -10.92 12.27
C LEU A 343 -33.02 -10.57 10.83
N ARG A 344 -31.74 -10.24 10.56
CA ARG A 344 -31.26 -9.95 9.21
C ARG A 344 -31.34 -11.16 8.29
N ASN A 345 -30.99 -12.35 8.77
CA ASN A 345 -31.11 -13.58 7.98
C ASN A 345 -32.58 -13.91 7.66
N ILE A 346 -33.48 -13.72 8.63
CA ILE A 346 -34.93 -13.88 8.43
C ILE A 346 -35.44 -12.86 7.40
N ALA A 347 -35.06 -11.59 7.54
CA ALA A 347 -35.43 -10.53 6.61
C ALA A 347 -34.91 -10.79 5.19
N SER A 348 -33.65 -11.24 5.06
CA SER A 348 -33.07 -11.59 3.76
C SER A 348 -33.78 -12.78 3.11
N ILE A 349 -34.14 -13.81 3.88
CA ILE A 349 -34.93 -14.94 3.38
C ILE A 349 -36.33 -14.48 2.95
N ALA A 350 -36.97 -13.59 3.72
CA ALA A 350 -38.28 -13.04 3.38
C ALA A 350 -38.21 -12.21 2.09
N LEU A 351 -37.26 -11.29 1.98
CA LEU A 351 -37.03 -10.48 0.78
C LEU A 351 -36.70 -11.34 -0.44
N PHE A 352 -35.90 -12.39 -0.28
CA PHE A 352 -35.60 -13.34 -1.35
C PHE A 352 -36.85 -14.10 -1.81
N LYS A 353 -37.70 -14.55 -0.87
CA LYS A 353 -38.99 -15.19 -1.20
C LYS A 353 -39.92 -14.22 -1.94
N VAL A 354 -40.02 -12.98 -1.48
CA VAL A 354 -40.81 -11.92 -2.13
C VAL A 354 -40.28 -11.59 -3.53
N SER A 355 -38.96 -11.55 -3.71
CA SER A 355 -38.34 -11.33 -5.03
C SER A 355 -38.62 -12.44 -6.04
N LYS A 356 -39.00 -13.64 -5.56
CA LYS A 356 -39.37 -14.79 -6.39
C LYS A 356 -40.87 -14.96 -6.60
N SER A 357 -41.70 -14.33 -5.79
CA SER A 357 -43.14 -14.27 -6.06
C SER A 357 -43.37 -13.21 -7.14
N GLY A 358 -43.56 -13.64 -8.39
CA GLY A 358 -43.96 -12.75 -9.47
C GLY A 358 -45.23 -11.99 -9.08
N GLU A 359 -45.22 -10.68 -9.32
CA GLU A 359 -46.34 -9.78 -9.11
C GLU A 359 -47.62 -10.41 -9.68
N ARG A 360 -48.53 -10.85 -8.79
CA ARG A 360 -49.94 -10.96 -9.15
C ARG A 360 -50.55 -9.59 -8.90
N SER A 361 -50.37 -8.71 -9.87
CA SER A 361 -51.18 -7.51 -10.01
C SER A 361 -52.65 -7.95 -10.19
N GLN A 362 -53.50 -7.54 -9.26
CA GLN A 362 -54.92 -7.32 -9.48
C GLN A 362 -55.23 -5.89 -9.09
#